data_AF-A0A853JR78-F1
#
_entry.id   AF-A0A853JR78-F1
#
_cell.length_a   1.000
_cell.length_b   1.000
_cell.length_c   1.000
_cell.angle_alpha   90.00
_cell.angle_beta   90.00
_cell.angle_gamma   90.00
#
_symmetry.space_group_name_H-M   'P 1'
#
loop_
_entity.id
_entity.type
_entity.pdbx_description
1 polymer ?
#
loop_
_entity_poly.entity_id
_entity_poly.type
_entity_poly.pdbx_seq_one_letter_code
_entity_poly.pdbx_strand_id
1 'polypeptide(L)'
;MKEYQRCTRCIMDNKSDLTIIFDENGVCNYCKDALNSGAKIYFPNKEGEIKVNELVVRLKKENSKRKYDCIMGLSGGLDSSYLAYLGSCWGLRILGIHIDDGFDTKISRNNIMKLCDKANIELITINPDRKQYNDLTRAFIMAEVPNIAIPQDNILFANLYKYARKTGVKHFLSGGNYALECILQKGNTHNAYDKVNIKNIHSKFGRYPIDNLELISDQQRFIDKYILKIESLRPLNYVNYNRERALKELSDFCDFEYYGNKHHENYLTKFIQIYWFFNKFGVDKRKSHLSSMIISNQMTREEAIQELEKPLYDEEEMNKLVNYILKKLDLDQNIFYRIMDRPGKQHNEYKISKFSKFLHTIKR
;
A
#
# COMPACT_ATOMS: atom_id res chain seq x y z
N MET A 1 19.93 -21.28 -13.61
CA MET A 1 18.65 -20.84 -12.98
C MET A 1 18.36 -21.76 -11.81
N LYS A 2 17.83 -21.26 -10.69
CA LYS A 2 17.38 -22.12 -9.58
C LYS A 2 16.18 -22.96 -10.06
N GLU A 3 16.11 -24.21 -9.64
CA GLU A 3 14.93 -25.06 -9.88
C GLU A 3 13.70 -24.42 -9.23
N TYR A 4 12.54 -24.52 -9.89
CA TYR A 4 11.31 -23.96 -9.35
C TYR A 4 10.94 -24.66 -8.05
N GLN A 5 10.67 -23.87 -7.01
CA GLN A 5 10.21 -24.38 -5.72
C GLN A 5 9.13 -23.46 -5.16
N ARG A 6 8.09 -24.08 -4.60
CA ARG A 6 7.00 -23.41 -3.87
C ARG A 6 7.09 -23.79 -2.40
N CYS A 7 6.81 -22.82 -1.53
CA CYS A 7 6.80 -23.02 -0.09
C CYS A 7 5.85 -24.15 0.32
N THR A 8 6.28 -24.98 1.26
CA THR A 8 5.47 -26.06 1.85
C THR A 8 4.45 -25.53 2.87
N ARG A 9 4.74 -24.41 3.54
CA ARG A 9 3.84 -23.78 4.53
C ARG A 9 2.85 -22.79 3.93
N CYS A 10 3.31 -21.91 3.04
CA CYS A 10 2.45 -20.95 2.33
C CYS A 10 2.41 -21.29 0.84
N ILE A 11 2.27 -20.30 -0.04
CA ILE A 11 2.21 -20.49 -1.50
C ILE A 11 3.19 -19.60 -2.28
N MET A 12 4.11 -18.91 -1.58
CA MET A 12 5.18 -18.15 -2.22
C MET A 12 6.16 -19.06 -2.97
N ASP A 13 6.74 -18.58 -4.07
CA ASP A 13 7.68 -19.33 -4.92
C ASP A 13 8.81 -18.47 -5.47
N ASN A 14 9.92 -19.13 -5.79
CA ASN A 14 11.14 -18.46 -6.27
C ASN A 14 11.07 -17.98 -7.73
N LYS A 15 10.02 -18.33 -8.49
CA LYS A 15 9.79 -17.79 -9.84
C LYS A 15 9.26 -16.37 -9.77
N SER A 16 8.33 -16.12 -8.84
CA SER A 16 7.73 -14.81 -8.64
C SER A 16 8.67 -13.87 -7.89
N ASP A 17 9.55 -14.39 -7.01
CA ASP A 17 10.51 -13.58 -6.26
C ASP A 17 11.86 -14.28 -6.08
N LEU A 18 12.89 -13.76 -6.74
CA LEU A 18 14.25 -14.29 -6.69
C LEU A 18 14.93 -14.14 -5.31
N THR A 19 14.37 -13.32 -4.41
CA THR A 19 14.88 -13.14 -3.05
C THR A 19 14.43 -14.24 -2.08
N ILE A 20 13.57 -15.15 -2.53
CA ILE A 20 13.12 -16.28 -1.72
C ILE A 20 14.21 -17.33 -1.57
N ILE A 21 14.36 -17.79 -0.33
CA ILE A 21 15.23 -18.90 0.06
C ILE A 21 14.38 -19.88 0.87
N PHE A 22 14.55 -21.16 0.62
CA PHE A 22 13.88 -22.25 1.33
C PHE A 22 14.85 -22.94 2.29
N ASP A 23 14.32 -23.47 3.38
CA ASP A 23 15.07 -24.35 4.27
C ASP A 23 14.95 -25.83 3.87
N GLU A 24 15.56 -26.73 4.66
CA GLU A 24 15.50 -28.18 4.41
C GLU A 24 14.07 -28.76 4.36
N ASN A 25 13.09 -28.08 4.98
CA ASN A 25 11.69 -28.49 5.00
C ASN A 25 10.86 -27.81 3.89
N GLY A 26 11.52 -27.06 3.00
CA GLY A 26 10.86 -26.32 1.92
C GLY A 26 10.08 -25.09 2.40
N VAL A 27 10.32 -24.57 3.61
CA VAL A 27 9.67 -23.38 4.16
C VAL A 27 10.46 -22.13 3.75
N CYS A 28 9.77 -21.17 3.12
CA CYS A 28 10.41 -19.93 2.66
C CYS A 28 10.79 -18.99 3.81
N ASN A 29 11.82 -18.18 3.59
CA ASN A 29 12.26 -17.13 4.51
C ASN A 29 11.16 -16.13 4.89
N TYR A 30 10.19 -15.86 4.02
CA TYR A 30 9.06 -14.97 4.37
C TYR A 30 8.18 -15.54 5.49
N CYS A 31 7.89 -16.85 5.48
CA CYS A 31 7.16 -17.49 6.56
C CYS A 31 7.92 -17.37 7.89
N LYS A 32 9.25 -17.59 7.85
CA LYS A 32 10.10 -17.47 9.04
C LYS A 32 10.10 -16.04 9.58
N ASP A 33 10.32 -15.05 8.71
CA ASP A 33 10.30 -13.63 9.05
C ASP A 33 8.95 -13.22 9.68
N ALA A 34 7.84 -13.66 9.07
CA ALA A 34 6.49 -13.38 9.57
C ALA A 34 6.27 -14.01 10.95
N LEU A 35 6.50 -15.30 11.12
CA LEU A 35 6.29 -15.98 12.41
C LEU A 35 7.16 -15.39 13.54
N ASN A 36 8.43 -15.07 13.24
CA ASN A 36 9.35 -14.48 14.20
C ASN A 36 8.94 -13.06 14.61
N SER A 37 8.47 -12.25 13.66
CA SER A 37 8.01 -10.89 13.94
C SER A 37 6.64 -10.85 14.61
N GLY A 38 5.73 -11.76 14.22
CA GLY A 38 4.37 -11.87 14.72
C GLY A 38 4.31 -11.98 16.24
N ALA A 39 5.18 -12.80 16.83
CA ALA A 39 5.30 -12.97 18.28
C ALA A 39 5.57 -11.66 19.07
N LYS A 40 6.08 -10.61 18.39
CA LYS A 40 6.43 -9.32 19.01
C LYS A 40 5.46 -8.19 18.67
N ILE A 41 4.71 -8.33 17.58
CA ILE A 41 3.94 -7.21 17.02
C ILE A 41 2.45 -7.51 16.84
N TYR A 42 2.03 -8.78 16.82
CA TYR A 42 0.67 -9.20 16.51
C TYR A 42 0.00 -9.84 17.72
N PHE A 43 -1.03 -9.15 18.24
CA PHE A 43 -1.72 -9.49 19.47
C PHE A 43 -3.23 -9.54 19.22
N PRO A 44 -3.75 -10.54 18.48
CA PRO A 44 -5.18 -10.65 18.15
C PRO A 44 -6.01 -11.26 19.31
N ASN A 45 -5.72 -10.88 20.54
CA ASN A 45 -6.27 -11.48 21.77
C ASN A 45 -6.47 -10.40 22.86
N LYS A 46 -6.74 -10.83 24.10
CA LYS A 46 -6.94 -9.92 25.25
C LYS A 46 -5.78 -8.95 25.50
N GLU A 47 -4.54 -9.34 25.20
CA GLU A 47 -3.40 -8.42 25.30
C GLU A 47 -3.53 -7.26 24.30
N GLY A 48 -4.00 -7.57 23.09
CA GLY A 48 -4.31 -6.57 22.08
C GLY A 48 -5.37 -5.56 22.53
N GLU A 49 -6.44 -6.03 23.16
CA GLU A 49 -7.49 -5.16 23.70
C GLU A 49 -6.93 -4.17 24.74
N ILE A 50 -6.03 -4.63 25.61
CA ILE A 50 -5.33 -3.77 26.57
C ILE A 50 -4.48 -2.73 25.83
N LYS A 51 -3.69 -3.16 24.84
CA LYS A 51 -2.84 -2.24 24.04
C LYS A 51 -3.66 -1.21 23.26
N VAL A 52 -4.82 -1.58 22.74
CA VAL A 52 -5.74 -0.63 22.08
C VAL A 52 -6.24 0.41 23.07
N ASN A 53 -6.71 -0.02 24.25
CA ASN A 53 -7.20 0.90 25.28
C ASN A 53 -6.10 1.86 25.75
N GLU A 54 -4.91 1.35 26.05
CA GLU A 54 -3.74 2.16 26.41
C GLU A 54 -3.38 3.15 25.30
N LEU A 55 -3.39 2.69 24.04
CA LEU A 55 -3.11 3.54 22.89
C LEU A 55 -4.13 4.67 22.79
N VAL A 56 -5.43 4.37 22.84
CA VAL A 56 -6.50 5.37 22.72
C VAL A 56 -6.40 6.42 23.83
N VAL A 57 -6.21 5.98 25.08
CA VAL A 57 -6.02 6.88 26.24
C VAL A 57 -4.79 7.78 26.02
N ARG A 58 -3.68 7.20 25.57
CA ARG A 58 -2.44 7.94 25.29
C ARG A 58 -2.66 8.99 24.20
N LEU A 59 -3.23 8.61 23.05
CA LEU A 59 -3.46 9.52 21.92
C LEU A 59 -4.35 10.71 22.34
N LYS A 60 -5.45 10.45 23.07
CA LYS A 60 -6.34 11.49 23.57
C LYS A 60 -5.65 12.42 24.57
N LYS A 61 -4.84 11.87 25.48
CA LYS A 61 -4.08 12.66 26.47
C LYS A 61 -3.06 13.58 25.79
N GLU A 62 -2.23 13.02 24.91
CA GLU A 62 -1.17 13.74 24.20
C GLU A 62 -1.70 14.83 23.27
N ASN A 63 -2.93 14.65 22.74
CA ASN A 63 -3.57 15.57 21.80
C ASN A 63 -4.80 16.29 22.37
N SER A 64 -4.94 16.35 23.69
CA SER A 64 -6.06 17.00 24.39
C SER A 64 -6.26 18.47 24.00
N LYS A 65 -5.16 19.18 23.68
CA LYS A 65 -5.16 20.58 23.21
C LYS A 65 -5.22 20.74 21.69
N ARG A 66 -5.39 19.64 20.95
CA ARG A 66 -5.48 19.61 19.48
C ARG A 66 -6.91 19.31 19.04
N LYS A 67 -7.22 19.60 17.78
CA LYS A 67 -8.50 19.25 17.16
C LYS A 67 -8.64 17.75 16.92
N TYR A 68 -7.54 17.06 16.61
CA TYR A 68 -7.52 15.63 16.29
C TYR A 68 -6.56 14.86 17.19
N ASP A 69 -6.84 13.58 17.42
CA ASP A 69 -5.99 12.66 18.16
C ASP A 69 -5.00 11.93 17.25
N CYS A 70 -5.34 11.77 15.97
CA CYS A 70 -4.51 11.11 14.98
C CYS A 70 -4.83 11.58 13.55
N ILE A 71 -3.91 11.25 12.63
CA ILE A 71 -4.09 11.45 11.19
C ILE A 71 -4.06 10.06 10.52
N MET A 72 -4.94 9.84 9.54
CA MET A 72 -5.01 8.60 8.76
C MET A 72 -4.98 8.89 7.27
N GLY A 73 -4.27 8.06 6.50
CA GLY A 73 -4.44 8.00 5.05
C GLY A 73 -5.63 7.11 4.72
N LEU A 74 -6.61 7.63 3.97
CA LEU A 74 -7.81 6.89 3.55
C LEU A 74 -7.76 6.67 2.03
N SER A 75 -7.59 5.42 1.63
CA SER A 75 -7.55 5.04 0.21
C SER A 75 -8.92 4.58 -0.32
N GLY A 76 -9.89 4.36 0.57
CA GLY A 76 -11.15 3.66 0.25
C GLY A 76 -11.00 2.14 0.22
N GLY A 77 -9.80 1.63 0.51
CA GLY A 77 -9.56 0.20 0.65
C GLY A 77 -9.99 -0.35 2.00
N LEU A 78 -10.16 -1.67 2.08
CA LEU A 78 -10.63 -2.37 3.29
C LEU A 78 -9.81 -2.01 4.54
N ASP A 79 -8.49 -2.13 4.47
CA ASP A 79 -7.61 -1.98 5.63
C ASP A 79 -7.67 -0.58 6.27
N SER A 80 -7.61 0.48 5.45
CA SER A 80 -7.69 1.86 5.94
C SER A 80 -9.10 2.23 6.39
N SER A 81 -10.13 1.74 5.69
CA SER A 81 -11.53 1.98 6.03
C SER A 81 -11.91 1.31 7.35
N TYR A 82 -11.49 0.07 7.57
CA TYR A 82 -11.77 -0.66 8.80
C TYR A 82 -11.07 -0.04 10.00
N LEU A 83 -9.82 0.40 9.84
CA LEU A 83 -9.11 1.12 10.90
C LEU A 83 -9.79 2.46 11.25
N ALA A 84 -10.30 3.19 10.26
CA ALA A 84 -11.03 4.43 10.50
C ALA A 84 -12.36 4.19 11.23
N TYR A 85 -13.11 3.16 10.83
CA TYR A 85 -14.29 2.68 11.55
C TYR A 85 -13.98 2.34 13.01
N LEU A 86 -12.97 1.50 13.26
CA LEU A 86 -12.57 1.14 14.62
C LEU A 86 -12.11 2.35 15.43
N GLY A 87 -11.32 3.25 14.82
CA GLY A 87 -10.88 4.48 15.45
C GLY A 87 -12.05 5.37 15.89
N SER A 88 -13.09 5.46 15.06
CA SER A 88 -14.34 6.15 15.40
C SER A 88 -15.08 5.46 16.54
N CYS A 89 -15.18 4.14 16.54
CA CYS A 89 -15.79 3.37 17.63
C CYS A 89 -15.02 3.53 18.96
N TRP A 90 -13.70 3.73 18.92
CA TRP A 90 -12.89 4.08 20.09
C TRP A 90 -13.01 5.56 20.50
N GLY A 91 -13.78 6.34 19.74
CA GLY A 91 -14.02 7.76 19.96
C GLY A 91 -12.78 8.62 19.71
N LEU A 92 -11.89 8.23 18.79
CA LEU A 92 -10.77 9.07 18.35
C LEU A 92 -11.28 10.16 17.41
N ARG A 93 -10.75 11.38 17.56
CA ARG A 93 -10.96 12.47 16.59
C ARG A 93 -9.94 12.29 15.47
N ILE A 94 -10.41 11.88 14.29
CA ILE A 94 -9.56 11.51 13.16
C ILE A 94 -9.52 12.64 12.14
N LEU A 95 -8.32 13.00 11.68
CA LEU A 95 -8.14 13.72 10.42
C LEU A 95 -7.84 12.71 9.31
N GLY A 96 -8.76 12.54 8.36
CA GLY A 96 -8.56 11.74 7.17
C GLY A 96 -7.86 12.53 6.08
N ILE A 97 -6.85 11.94 5.44
CA ILE A 97 -6.19 12.47 4.24
C ILE A 97 -6.40 11.47 3.11
N HIS A 98 -6.95 11.94 1.99
CA HIS A 98 -7.16 11.14 0.79
C HIS A 98 -6.48 11.80 -0.41
N ILE A 99 -5.86 10.99 -1.28
CA ILE A 99 -5.26 11.47 -2.53
C ILE A 99 -6.19 11.06 -3.66
N ASP A 100 -6.91 12.02 -4.24
CA ASP A 100 -7.67 11.80 -5.47
C ASP A 100 -6.71 12.07 -6.64
N ASP A 101 -5.98 11.03 -7.04
CA ASP A 101 -5.10 11.05 -8.22
C ASP A 101 -5.88 11.00 -9.56
N GLY A 102 -7.21 11.04 -9.46
CA GLY A 102 -8.16 10.94 -10.54
C GLY A 102 -8.54 9.50 -10.89
N PHE A 103 -7.83 8.47 -10.43
CA PHE A 103 -8.04 7.07 -10.83
C PHE A 103 -8.98 6.28 -9.90
N ASP A 104 -9.58 6.93 -8.90
CA ASP A 104 -10.50 6.26 -8.00
C ASP A 104 -11.75 5.75 -8.70
N THR A 105 -12.20 4.57 -8.27
CA THR A 105 -13.46 4.01 -8.72
C THR A 105 -14.64 4.78 -8.11
N LYS A 106 -15.82 4.69 -8.74
CA LYS A 106 -17.05 5.23 -8.17
C LYS A 106 -17.36 4.60 -6.81
N ILE A 107 -17.13 3.29 -6.67
CA ILE A 107 -17.35 2.54 -5.43
C ILE A 107 -16.44 3.08 -4.31
N SER A 108 -15.14 3.24 -4.57
CA SER A 108 -14.19 3.76 -3.57
C SER A 108 -14.58 5.15 -3.06
N ARG A 109 -14.88 6.09 -3.98
CA ARG A 109 -15.30 7.44 -3.60
C ARG A 109 -16.56 7.42 -2.73
N ASN A 110 -17.55 6.58 -3.10
CA ASN A 110 -18.77 6.40 -2.32
C ASN A 110 -18.47 5.82 -0.93
N ASN A 111 -17.64 4.78 -0.83
CA ASN A 111 -17.26 4.18 0.44
C ASN A 111 -16.56 5.18 1.37
N ILE A 112 -15.62 5.98 0.84
CA ILE A 112 -14.93 7.01 1.62
C ILE A 112 -15.93 8.03 2.16
N MET A 113 -16.84 8.54 1.31
CA MET A 113 -17.87 9.51 1.74
C MET A 113 -18.76 8.94 2.83
N LYS A 114 -19.38 7.78 2.60
CA LYS A 114 -20.27 7.14 3.58
C LYS A 114 -19.58 6.86 4.91
N LEU A 115 -18.35 6.36 4.86
CA LEU A 115 -17.54 6.11 6.05
C LEU A 115 -17.25 7.41 6.81
N CYS A 116 -16.76 8.44 6.13
CA CYS A 116 -16.42 9.70 6.77
C CYS A 116 -17.65 10.38 7.38
N ASP A 117 -18.78 10.37 6.69
CA ASP A 117 -20.04 10.94 7.18
C ASP A 117 -20.53 10.20 8.42
N LYS A 118 -20.55 8.86 8.38
CA LYS A 118 -21.03 8.04 9.50
C LYS A 118 -20.08 8.09 10.72
N ALA A 119 -18.77 8.14 10.48
CA ALA A 119 -17.74 8.19 11.51
C ALA A 119 -17.40 9.62 11.97
N ASN A 120 -18.05 10.65 11.40
CA ASN A 120 -17.77 12.06 11.65
C ASN A 120 -16.26 12.40 11.49
N ILE A 121 -15.65 11.90 10.42
CA ILE A 121 -14.25 12.11 10.09
C ILE A 121 -14.15 13.32 9.17
N GLU A 122 -13.33 14.29 9.57
CA GLU A 122 -12.96 15.37 8.65
C GLU A 122 -11.99 14.83 7.61
N LEU A 123 -12.42 14.85 6.35
CA LEU A 123 -11.64 14.39 5.21
C LEU A 123 -11.03 15.57 4.45
N ILE A 124 -9.72 15.51 4.23
CA ILE A 124 -9.03 16.39 3.31
C ILE A 124 -8.65 15.60 2.06
N THR A 125 -9.27 15.98 0.95
CA THR A 125 -8.94 15.45 -0.38
C THR A 125 -7.86 16.31 -1.03
N ILE A 126 -6.74 15.68 -1.37
CA ILE A 126 -5.65 16.29 -2.11
C ILE A 126 -5.75 15.87 -3.56
N ASN A 127 -5.91 16.85 -4.43
CA ASN A 127 -5.89 16.68 -5.88
C ASN A 127 -4.50 17.11 -6.37
N PRO A 128 -3.57 16.19 -6.66
CA PRO A 128 -2.31 16.56 -7.28
C PRO A 128 -2.55 17.17 -8.67
N ASP A 129 -1.61 17.99 -9.15
CA ASP A 129 -1.69 18.52 -10.51
C ASP A 129 -1.80 17.35 -11.50
N ARG A 130 -2.98 17.24 -12.13
CA ARG A 130 -3.33 16.08 -12.96
C ARG A 130 -2.37 15.89 -14.13
N LYS A 131 -1.90 16.99 -14.73
CA LYS A 131 -0.99 16.93 -15.88
C LYS A 131 0.36 16.42 -15.44
N GLN A 132 0.90 16.94 -14.34
CA GLN A 132 2.20 16.55 -13.82
C GLN A 132 2.19 15.13 -13.24
N TYR A 133 1.13 14.76 -12.51
CA TYR A 133 0.98 13.41 -11.95
C TYR A 133 0.88 12.36 -13.07
N ASN A 134 0.05 12.59 -14.09
CA ASN A 134 -0.07 11.66 -15.20
C ASN A 134 1.24 11.56 -16.00
N ASP A 135 1.96 12.66 -16.21
CA ASP A 135 3.26 12.63 -16.87
C ASP A 135 4.32 11.85 -16.06
N LEU A 136 4.32 12.02 -14.74
CA LEU A 136 5.20 11.28 -13.83
C LEU A 136 4.87 9.78 -13.83
N THR A 137 3.61 9.40 -13.70
CA THR A 137 3.17 7.99 -13.78
C THR A 137 3.52 7.38 -15.13
N ARG A 138 3.30 8.11 -16.24
CA ARG A 138 3.73 7.69 -17.58
C ARG A 138 5.24 7.48 -17.64
N ALA A 139 6.03 8.38 -17.05
CA ALA A 139 7.49 8.26 -17.04
C ALA A 139 7.96 6.99 -16.30
N PHE A 140 7.24 6.56 -15.25
CA PHE A 140 7.51 5.29 -14.56
C PHE A 140 7.20 4.06 -15.43
N ILE A 141 6.11 4.09 -16.20
CA ILE A 141 5.81 3.03 -17.20
C ILE A 141 6.91 2.99 -18.28
N MET A 142 7.30 4.15 -18.83
CA MET A 142 8.38 4.28 -19.82
C MET A 142 9.74 3.83 -19.27
N ALA A 143 9.95 3.95 -17.97
CA ALA A 143 11.15 3.48 -17.29
C ALA A 143 11.17 1.95 -17.09
N GLU A 144 10.05 1.28 -17.34
CA GLU A 144 9.91 -0.16 -17.26
C GLU A 144 10.19 -0.74 -15.86
N VAL A 145 9.96 0.07 -14.81
CA VAL A 145 10.22 -0.32 -13.41
C VAL A 145 9.02 -1.02 -12.77
N PRO A 146 9.23 -1.90 -11.77
CA PRO A 146 8.14 -2.68 -11.18
C PRO A 146 7.13 -1.82 -10.41
N ASN A 147 7.59 -1.03 -9.43
CA ASN A 147 6.70 -0.29 -8.57
C ASN A 147 6.40 1.09 -9.14
N ILE A 148 5.39 1.15 -10.00
CA ILE A 148 4.92 2.41 -10.61
C ILE A 148 3.87 3.15 -9.75
N ALA A 149 3.54 2.66 -8.55
CA ALA A 149 2.67 3.35 -7.58
C ALA A 149 3.41 4.41 -6.74
N ILE A 150 4.75 4.42 -6.79
CA ILE A 150 5.61 5.33 -6.02
C ILE A 150 5.21 6.82 -6.12
N PRO A 151 4.82 7.37 -7.28
CA PRO A 151 4.34 8.75 -7.36
C PRO A 151 3.18 9.04 -6.39
N GLN A 152 2.18 8.15 -6.34
CA GLN A 152 1.02 8.30 -5.45
C GLN A 152 1.43 8.17 -3.98
N ASP A 153 2.20 7.12 -3.64
CA ASP A 153 2.68 6.88 -2.28
C ASP A 153 3.49 8.09 -1.76
N ASN A 154 4.37 8.64 -2.58
CA ASN A 154 5.18 9.79 -2.21
C ASN A 154 4.32 11.02 -1.90
N ILE A 155 3.34 11.32 -2.76
CA ILE A 155 2.41 12.44 -2.58
C ILE A 155 1.55 12.24 -1.32
N LEU A 156 1.06 11.02 -1.07
CA LEU A 156 0.33 10.68 0.15
C LEU A 156 1.16 11.00 1.38
N PHE A 157 2.39 10.49 1.46
CA PHE A 157 3.24 10.75 2.61
C PHE A 157 3.65 12.23 2.71
N ALA A 158 3.93 12.91 1.60
CA ALA A 158 4.26 14.33 1.64
C ALA A 158 3.12 15.14 2.28
N ASN A 159 1.87 14.83 1.94
CA ASN A 159 0.69 15.47 2.51
C ASN A 159 0.42 15.05 3.96
N LEU A 160 0.53 13.77 4.30
CA LEU A 160 0.42 13.32 5.71
C LEU A 160 1.38 14.10 6.62
N TYR A 161 2.65 14.23 6.21
CA TYR A 161 3.66 14.97 6.96
C TYR A 161 3.38 16.48 6.98
N LYS A 162 2.88 17.06 5.89
CA LYS A 162 2.44 18.47 5.82
C LYS A 162 1.31 18.76 6.81
N TYR A 163 0.31 17.88 6.91
CA TYR A 163 -0.81 18.04 7.84
C TYR A 163 -0.43 17.72 9.28
N ALA A 164 0.52 16.82 9.52
CA ALA A 164 1.13 16.65 10.84
C ALA A 164 1.80 17.94 11.31
N ARG A 165 2.55 18.64 10.44
CA ARG A 165 3.13 19.96 10.77
C ARG A 165 2.03 21.00 11.06
N LYS A 166 1.04 21.09 10.18
CA LYS A 166 -0.02 22.11 10.25
C LYS A 166 -0.88 21.97 11.52
N THR A 167 -1.23 20.74 11.89
CA THR A 167 -2.09 20.46 13.05
C THR A 167 -1.29 20.23 14.33
N GLY A 168 0.00 19.92 14.20
CA GLY A 168 0.93 19.44 15.23
C GLY A 168 0.53 18.12 15.90
N VAL A 169 -0.35 17.35 15.25
CA VAL A 169 -0.64 15.96 15.60
C VAL A 169 0.48 15.07 15.09
N LYS A 170 1.00 14.20 15.95
CA LYS A 170 2.22 13.43 15.69
C LYS A 170 1.96 11.97 15.36
N HIS A 171 0.72 11.51 15.49
CA HIS A 171 0.39 10.08 15.40
C HIS A 171 -0.32 9.78 14.09
N PHE A 172 0.31 8.92 13.29
CA PHE A 172 -0.27 8.34 12.09
C PHE A 172 -0.76 6.94 12.40
N LEU A 173 -2.07 6.71 12.26
CA LEU A 173 -2.59 5.35 12.31
C LEU A 173 -2.64 4.82 10.87
N SER A 174 -1.92 3.72 10.64
CA SER A 174 -1.78 3.07 9.34
C SER A 174 -2.58 1.78 9.30
N GLY A 175 -3.30 1.55 8.20
CA GLY A 175 -3.98 0.28 7.91
C GLY A 175 -3.02 -0.89 7.65
N GLY A 176 -1.71 -0.65 7.60
CA GLY A 176 -0.73 -1.72 7.47
C GLY A 176 -0.83 -2.71 8.63
N ASN A 177 -0.93 -4.01 8.35
CA ASN A 177 -1.29 -5.00 9.36
C ASN A 177 -0.62 -6.37 9.15
N TYR A 178 -0.47 -7.13 10.23
CA TYR A 178 0.10 -8.47 10.17
C TYR A 178 -0.86 -9.48 9.53
N ALA A 179 -2.15 -9.40 9.86
CA ALA A 179 -3.15 -10.40 9.48
C ALA A 179 -3.24 -10.62 7.97
N LEU A 180 -3.21 -9.55 7.17
CA LEU A 180 -3.38 -9.60 5.72
C LEU A 180 -2.12 -9.18 4.93
N GLU A 181 -1.05 -8.76 5.62
CA GLU A 181 0.17 -8.23 4.99
C GLU A 181 1.50 -8.62 5.68
N CYS A 182 1.52 -9.72 6.45
CA CYS A 182 2.78 -10.21 7.04
C CYS A 182 3.75 -10.83 6.02
N ILE A 183 3.26 -11.24 4.84
CA ILE A 183 4.07 -11.73 3.73
C ILE A 183 4.06 -10.67 2.63
N LEU A 184 5.15 -9.92 2.50
CA LEU A 184 5.35 -8.91 1.46
C LEU A 184 6.60 -9.24 0.64
N GLN A 185 6.40 -9.44 -0.66
CA GLN A 185 7.46 -9.64 -1.64
C GLN A 185 8.49 -8.49 -1.59
N LYS A 186 9.79 -8.81 -1.61
CA LYS A 186 10.90 -7.83 -1.54
C LYS A 186 11.47 -7.50 -2.92
N GLY A 187 11.57 -8.49 -3.83
CA GLY A 187 12.34 -8.38 -5.08
C GLY A 187 11.95 -7.24 -6.03
N ASN A 188 10.67 -6.87 -6.07
CA ASN A 188 10.14 -5.85 -6.96
C ASN A 188 9.63 -4.60 -6.21
N THR A 189 10.23 -4.31 -5.06
CA THR A 189 9.88 -3.14 -4.24
C THR A 189 10.94 -2.06 -4.30
N HIS A 190 10.52 -0.81 -4.08
CA HIS A 190 11.44 0.31 -3.97
C HIS A 190 10.89 1.34 -2.97
N ASN A 191 11.80 2.12 -2.39
CA ASN A 191 11.46 3.09 -1.36
C ASN A 191 10.68 4.26 -1.97
N ALA A 192 9.43 4.47 -1.52
CA ALA A 192 8.60 5.57 -2.01
C ALA A 192 9.18 6.96 -1.70
N TYR A 193 10.07 7.08 -0.70
CA TYR A 193 10.70 8.35 -0.31
C TYR A 193 11.96 8.70 -1.14
N ASP A 194 12.38 7.84 -2.08
CA ASP A 194 13.56 8.10 -2.92
C ASP A 194 13.25 9.16 -4.01
N LYS A 195 13.23 10.42 -3.57
CA LYS A 195 13.02 11.59 -4.45
C LYS A 195 14.10 11.71 -5.53
N VAL A 196 15.28 11.12 -5.34
CA VAL A 196 16.35 11.07 -6.37
C VAL A 196 15.93 10.13 -7.50
N ASN A 197 15.39 8.96 -7.17
CA ASN A 197 14.85 8.02 -8.15
C ASN A 197 13.69 8.61 -8.93
N ILE A 198 12.71 9.20 -8.23
CA ILE A 198 11.55 9.86 -8.85
C ILE A 198 12.02 10.91 -9.87
N LYS A 199 12.92 11.82 -9.45
CA LYS A 199 13.44 12.87 -10.34
C LYS A 199 14.29 12.34 -11.48
N ASN A 200 15.05 11.26 -11.28
CA ASN A 200 15.90 10.72 -12.35
C ASN A 200 15.10 9.98 -13.42
N ILE A 201 14.08 9.22 -13.03
CA ILE A 201 13.12 8.61 -13.96
C ILE A 201 12.41 9.70 -14.74
N HIS A 202 11.87 10.71 -14.03
CA HIS A 202 11.18 11.82 -14.67
C HIS A 202 12.09 12.61 -15.62
N SER A 203 13.34 12.89 -15.27
CA SER A 203 14.26 13.62 -16.16
C SER A 203 14.58 12.89 -17.47
N LYS A 204 14.40 11.55 -17.52
CA LYS A 204 14.67 10.74 -18.71
C LYS A 204 13.44 10.56 -19.59
N PHE A 205 12.25 10.51 -19.00
CA PHE A 205 11.03 10.10 -19.71
C PHE A 205 9.84 11.06 -19.53
N GLY A 206 9.96 12.10 -18.71
CA GLY A 206 8.94 13.12 -18.49
C GLY A 206 8.88 14.12 -19.64
N ARG A 207 7.70 14.69 -19.86
CA ARG A 207 7.42 15.71 -20.89
C ARG A 207 7.19 17.09 -20.29
N TYR A 208 6.73 17.16 -19.05
CA TYR A 208 6.37 18.41 -18.38
C TYR A 208 7.07 18.54 -17.02
N PRO A 209 7.27 19.77 -16.50
CA PRO A 209 7.75 19.96 -15.13
C PRO A 209 6.88 19.25 -14.09
N ILE A 210 7.45 18.91 -12.94
CA ILE A 210 6.78 18.29 -11.78
C ILE A 210 6.85 19.17 -10.53
N ASP A 211 6.89 20.49 -10.72
CA ASP A 211 7.06 21.52 -9.70
C ASP A 211 5.81 21.83 -8.87
N ASN A 212 4.62 21.47 -9.36
CA ASN A 212 3.36 21.56 -8.61
C ASN A 212 3.04 20.28 -7.82
N LEU A 213 3.88 19.23 -7.93
CA LEU A 213 3.73 18.02 -7.14
C LEU A 213 4.43 18.16 -5.78
N GLU A 214 3.66 18.03 -4.70
CA GLU A 214 4.18 17.97 -3.34
C GLU A 214 4.88 16.62 -3.13
N LEU A 215 6.22 16.63 -3.20
CA LEU A 215 7.05 15.44 -3.07
C LEU A 215 7.96 15.48 -1.84
N ILE A 216 8.01 14.38 -1.10
CA ILE A 216 8.88 14.21 0.08
C ILE A 216 10.13 13.40 -0.26
N SER A 217 11.24 13.67 0.45
CA SER A 217 12.47 12.88 0.37
C SER A 217 12.75 12.13 1.67
N ASP A 218 13.61 11.11 1.62
CA ASP A 218 14.11 10.44 2.82
C ASP A 218 14.74 11.41 3.83
N GLN A 219 15.47 12.44 3.36
CA GLN A 219 16.06 13.44 4.24
C GLN A 219 15.00 14.25 4.97
N GLN A 220 13.98 14.75 4.22
CA GLN A 220 12.88 15.50 4.83
C GLN A 220 12.13 14.63 5.83
N ARG A 221 11.84 13.37 5.47
CA ARG A 221 11.20 12.41 6.37
C ARG A 221 12.03 12.13 7.62
N PHE A 222 13.34 12.01 7.48
CA PHE A 222 14.25 11.83 8.62
C PHE A 222 14.17 13.04 9.55
N ILE A 223 14.35 14.25 9.01
CA ILE A 223 14.22 15.51 9.76
C ILE A 223 12.87 15.60 10.46
N ASP A 224 11.77 15.35 9.74
CA ASP A 224 10.41 15.37 10.29
C ASP A 224 10.23 14.34 11.42
N LYS A 225 10.83 13.15 11.31
CA LYS A 225 10.78 12.16 12.38
C LYS A 225 11.42 12.69 13.67
N TYR A 226 12.56 13.38 13.60
CA TYR A 226 13.23 13.90 14.80
C TYR A 226 12.59 15.19 15.33
N ILE A 227 12.21 16.11 14.45
CA ILE A 227 11.62 17.40 14.83
C ILE A 227 10.18 17.22 15.32
N LEU A 228 9.36 16.50 14.56
CA LEU A 228 7.93 16.36 14.84
C LEU A 228 7.64 15.16 15.73
N LYS A 229 8.62 14.25 15.93
CA LYS A 229 8.42 12.99 16.67
C LYS A 229 7.25 12.18 16.12
N ILE A 230 7.13 12.15 14.78
CA ILE A 230 6.04 11.43 14.11
C ILE A 230 6.16 9.94 14.40
N GLU A 231 5.07 9.36 14.90
CA GLU A 231 4.91 7.93 15.14
C GLU A 231 3.92 7.35 14.15
N SER A 232 4.31 6.29 13.44
CA SER A 232 3.38 5.49 12.63
C SER A 232 3.05 4.22 13.38
N LEU A 233 1.78 4.10 13.76
CA LEU A 233 1.24 3.04 14.60
C LEU A 233 0.32 2.16 13.74
N ARG A 234 0.23 0.88 14.09
CA ARG A 234 -0.55 -0.13 13.35
C ARG A 234 -1.55 -0.82 14.29
N PRO A 235 -2.65 -0.15 14.67
CA PRO A 235 -3.59 -0.68 15.66
C PRO A 235 -4.29 -1.97 15.21
N LEU A 236 -4.37 -2.21 13.90
CA LEU A 236 -4.91 -3.47 13.36
C LEU A 236 -4.11 -4.71 13.79
N ASN A 237 -2.87 -4.54 14.26
CA ASN A 237 -2.12 -5.63 14.86
C ASN A 237 -2.58 -6.01 16.28
N TYR A 238 -3.36 -5.16 16.94
CA TYR A 238 -3.83 -5.35 18.33
C TYR A 238 -5.30 -5.76 18.40
N VAL A 239 -5.95 -5.91 17.24
CA VAL A 239 -7.31 -6.42 17.16
C VAL A 239 -7.28 -7.77 16.47
N ASN A 240 -8.29 -8.60 16.73
CA ASN A 240 -8.51 -9.79 15.94
C ASN A 240 -8.98 -9.36 14.55
N TYR A 241 -8.06 -9.01 13.65
CA TYR A 241 -8.42 -8.50 12.35
C TYR A 241 -8.70 -9.66 11.38
N ASN A 242 -9.97 -9.85 11.05
CA ASN A 242 -10.43 -10.86 10.10
C ASN A 242 -11.11 -10.18 8.90
N ARG A 243 -10.75 -10.60 7.69
CA ARG A 243 -11.19 -9.95 6.44
C ARG A 243 -12.72 -9.93 6.29
N GLU A 244 -13.37 -11.09 6.42
CA GLU A 244 -14.81 -11.23 6.20
C GLU A 244 -15.62 -10.49 7.26
N ARG A 245 -15.19 -10.59 8.52
CA ARG A 245 -15.83 -9.82 9.60
C ARG A 245 -15.69 -8.32 9.36
N ALA A 246 -14.52 -7.84 8.96
CA ALA A 246 -14.30 -6.42 8.70
C ALA A 246 -15.18 -5.88 7.57
N LEU A 247 -15.35 -6.66 6.50
CA LEU A 247 -16.28 -6.33 5.42
C LEU A 247 -17.72 -6.25 5.92
N LYS A 248 -18.15 -7.23 6.70
CA LYS A 248 -19.50 -7.26 7.28
C LYS A 248 -19.74 -6.06 8.19
N GLU A 249 -18.83 -5.79 9.13
CA GLU A 249 -18.96 -4.67 10.08
C GLU A 249 -18.98 -3.31 9.37
N LEU A 250 -18.14 -3.11 8.34
CA LEU A 250 -18.18 -1.90 7.52
C LEU A 250 -19.49 -1.76 6.74
N SER A 251 -19.98 -2.86 6.16
CA SER A 251 -21.27 -2.88 5.47
C SER A 251 -22.40 -2.51 6.43
N ASP A 252 -22.45 -3.13 7.61
CA ASP A 252 -23.49 -2.85 8.62
C ASP A 252 -23.39 -1.41 9.17
N PHE A 253 -22.17 -0.86 9.25
CA PHE A 253 -21.94 0.48 9.81
C PHE A 253 -22.32 1.60 8.84
N CYS A 254 -21.87 1.53 7.58
CA CYS A 254 -21.99 2.62 6.61
C CYS A 254 -22.31 2.18 5.17
N ASP A 255 -22.87 0.99 4.97
CA ASP A 255 -23.17 0.44 3.65
C ASP A 255 -21.94 0.40 2.73
N PHE A 256 -20.78 0.05 3.30
CA PHE A 256 -19.55 -0.14 2.56
C PHE A 256 -19.71 -1.27 1.53
N GLU A 257 -19.41 -0.97 0.28
CA GLU A 257 -19.55 -1.91 -0.82
C GLU A 257 -18.19 -2.49 -1.20
N TYR A 258 -18.06 -3.83 -1.14
CA TYR A 258 -16.83 -4.49 -1.52
C TYR A 258 -16.68 -4.54 -3.04
N TYR A 259 -15.52 -4.14 -3.53
CA TYR A 259 -15.20 -4.00 -4.96
C TYR A 259 -14.47 -5.25 -5.53
N GLY A 260 -14.58 -6.39 -4.84
CA GLY A 260 -14.24 -7.73 -5.33
C GLY A 260 -12.86 -8.27 -4.93
N ASN A 261 -11.79 -7.47 -4.99
CA ASN A 261 -10.44 -7.92 -4.63
C ASN A 261 -9.62 -6.80 -3.97
N LYS A 262 -8.54 -7.14 -3.25
CA LYS A 262 -7.66 -6.16 -2.60
C LYS A 262 -7.03 -5.22 -3.64
N HIS A 263 -7.01 -3.92 -3.35
CA HIS A 263 -6.46 -2.84 -4.20
C HIS A 263 -7.25 -2.48 -5.47
N HIS A 264 -8.47 -3.00 -5.63
CA HIS A 264 -9.36 -2.63 -6.74
C HIS A 264 -10.16 -1.33 -6.49
N GLU A 265 -9.88 -0.60 -5.40
CA GLU A 265 -10.47 0.71 -5.10
C GLU A 265 -10.07 1.80 -6.12
N ASN A 266 -8.93 1.64 -6.78
CA ASN A 266 -8.35 2.59 -7.73
C ASN A 266 -7.93 1.87 -9.03
N TYR A 267 -8.31 2.43 -10.19
CA TYR A 267 -8.08 1.82 -11.50
C TYR A 267 -6.59 1.67 -11.84
N LEU A 268 -5.76 2.64 -11.47
CA LEU A 268 -4.32 2.55 -11.69
C LEU A 268 -3.72 1.47 -10.79
N THR A 269 -4.08 1.42 -9.52
CA THR A 269 -3.60 0.37 -8.60
C THR A 269 -4.05 -1.02 -9.04
N LYS A 270 -5.30 -1.19 -9.50
CA LYS A 270 -5.77 -2.45 -10.11
C LYS A 270 -4.88 -2.85 -11.29
N PHE A 271 -4.68 -1.95 -12.26
CA PHE A 271 -3.79 -2.19 -13.41
C PHE A 271 -2.38 -2.60 -12.98
N ILE A 272 -1.80 -1.90 -11.99
CA ILE A 272 -0.46 -2.20 -11.49
C ILE A 272 -0.38 -3.62 -10.92
N GLN A 273 -1.27 -3.92 -9.98
CA GLN A 273 -1.23 -5.15 -9.18
C GLN A 273 -1.48 -6.40 -10.01
N ILE A 274 -2.44 -6.35 -10.94
CA ILE A 274 -2.91 -7.56 -11.63
C ILE A 274 -2.49 -7.63 -13.10
N TYR A 275 -2.17 -6.51 -13.77
CA TYR A 275 -1.71 -6.54 -15.16
C TYR A 275 -0.20 -6.29 -15.29
N TRP A 276 0.30 -5.16 -14.78
CA TRP A 276 1.69 -4.75 -14.94
C TRP A 276 2.67 -5.72 -14.27
N PHE A 277 2.46 -6.01 -12.98
CA PHE A 277 3.29 -6.95 -12.22
C PHE A 277 3.25 -8.37 -12.81
N PHE A 278 2.07 -8.84 -13.20
CA PHE A 278 1.89 -10.18 -13.72
C PHE A 278 2.55 -10.35 -15.09
N ASN A 279 2.18 -9.52 -16.06
CA ASN A 279 2.62 -9.70 -17.46
C ASN A 279 4.09 -9.29 -17.68
N LYS A 280 4.60 -8.26 -16.97
CA LYS A 280 5.97 -7.76 -17.19
C LYS A 280 7.02 -8.36 -16.24
N PHE A 281 6.62 -8.71 -15.01
CA PHE A 281 7.55 -9.18 -13.97
C PHE A 281 7.26 -10.61 -13.49
N GLY A 282 6.24 -11.28 -14.04
CA GLY A 282 5.86 -12.64 -13.64
C GLY A 282 5.36 -12.72 -12.20
N VAL A 283 4.88 -11.61 -11.64
CA VAL A 283 4.46 -11.51 -10.24
C VAL A 283 2.94 -11.56 -10.12
N ASP A 284 2.44 -12.63 -9.51
CA ASP A 284 1.06 -12.67 -9.01
C ASP A 284 1.02 -12.20 -7.55
N LYS A 285 0.49 -10.99 -7.34
CA LYS A 285 0.41 -10.35 -6.02
C LYS A 285 -0.54 -11.07 -5.06
N ARG A 286 -1.50 -11.87 -5.56
CA ARG A 286 -2.37 -12.72 -4.72
C ARG A 286 -1.55 -13.66 -3.85
N LYS A 287 -0.41 -14.18 -4.34
CA LYS A 287 0.46 -15.08 -3.56
C LYS A 287 0.89 -14.50 -2.23
N SER A 288 1.25 -13.22 -2.18
CA SER A 288 1.65 -12.52 -0.95
C SER A 288 0.47 -12.34 0.01
N HIS A 289 -0.68 -11.89 -0.51
CA HIS A 289 -1.88 -11.66 0.30
C HIS A 289 -2.46 -12.96 0.86
N LEU A 290 -2.64 -13.97 0.02
CA LEU A 290 -3.13 -15.29 0.43
C LEU A 290 -2.14 -15.99 1.37
N SER A 291 -0.82 -15.87 1.14
CA SER A 291 0.17 -16.38 2.09
C SER A 291 0.09 -15.71 3.45
N SER A 292 -0.20 -14.41 3.51
CA SER A 292 -0.43 -13.70 4.79
C SER A 292 -1.66 -14.27 5.52
N MET A 293 -2.73 -14.54 4.78
CA MET A 293 -3.94 -15.14 5.33
C MET A 293 -3.71 -16.57 5.85
N ILE A 294 -2.86 -17.37 5.19
CA ILE A 294 -2.43 -18.68 5.71
C ILE A 294 -1.69 -18.51 7.04
N ILE A 295 -0.71 -17.60 7.11
CA ILE A 295 0.09 -17.36 8.33
C ILE A 295 -0.78 -16.83 9.49
N SER A 296 -1.81 -16.05 9.18
CA SER A 296 -2.76 -15.53 10.18
C SER A 296 -3.90 -16.51 10.51
N ASN A 297 -3.88 -17.73 9.97
CA ASN A 297 -4.90 -18.77 10.13
C ASN A 297 -6.31 -18.34 9.67
N GLN A 298 -6.41 -17.45 8.69
CA GLN A 298 -7.69 -17.05 8.09
C GLN A 298 -8.09 -17.90 6.89
N MET A 299 -7.15 -18.67 6.34
CA MET A 299 -7.43 -19.64 5.28
C MET A 299 -6.40 -20.77 5.31
N THR A 300 -6.78 -21.91 4.75
CA THR A 300 -5.90 -23.05 4.51
C THR A 300 -5.03 -22.82 3.27
N ARG A 301 -3.98 -23.64 3.14
CA ARG A 301 -3.11 -23.59 1.98
C ARG A 301 -3.82 -24.12 0.73
N GLU A 302 -4.68 -25.11 0.90
CA GLU A 302 -5.47 -25.75 -0.16
C GLU A 302 -6.45 -24.76 -0.77
N GLU A 303 -7.21 -24.03 0.05
CA GLU A 303 -8.09 -22.95 -0.40
C GLU A 303 -7.31 -21.86 -1.16
N ALA A 304 -6.10 -21.53 -0.69
CA ALA A 304 -5.26 -20.53 -1.34
C ALA A 304 -4.77 -20.98 -2.72
N ILE A 305 -4.50 -22.27 -2.90
CA ILE A 305 -4.12 -22.84 -4.20
C ILE A 305 -5.33 -22.81 -5.15
N GLN A 306 -6.51 -23.21 -4.67
CA GLN A 306 -7.75 -23.14 -5.46
C GLN A 306 -8.07 -21.71 -5.90
N GLU A 307 -7.82 -20.71 -5.04
CA GLU A 307 -8.00 -19.30 -5.40
C GLU A 307 -7.00 -18.83 -6.48
N LEU A 308 -5.77 -19.36 -6.48
CA LEU A 308 -4.78 -19.05 -7.53
C LEU A 308 -5.09 -19.71 -8.88
N GLU A 309 -5.85 -20.81 -8.90
CA GLU A 309 -6.31 -21.47 -10.12
C GLU A 309 -7.37 -20.63 -10.86
N LYS A 310 -8.07 -19.74 -10.17
CA LYS A 310 -8.99 -18.80 -10.79
C LYS A 310 -8.22 -17.79 -11.67
N PRO A 311 -8.80 -17.39 -12.82
CA PRO A 311 -8.20 -16.36 -13.67
C PRO A 311 -7.99 -15.08 -12.86
N LEU A 312 -6.87 -14.41 -13.13
CA LEU A 312 -6.49 -13.20 -12.39
C LEU A 312 -7.43 -12.03 -12.69
N TYR A 313 -7.95 -11.98 -13.91
CA TYR A 313 -8.91 -10.99 -14.39
C TYR A 313 -9.66 -11.53 -15.61
N ASP A 314 -10.80 -10.91 -15.92
CA ASP A 314 -11.44 -11.04 -17.22
C ASP A 314 -10.65 -10.22 -18.28
N GLU A 315 -10.39 -10.83 -19.44
CA GLU A 315 -9.57 -10.23 -20.49
C GLU A 315 -10.24 -9.00 -21.15
N GLU A 316 -11.56 -9.02 -21.34
CA GLU A 316 -12.28 -7.91 -21.97
C GLU A 316 -12.30 -6.69 -21.03
N GLU A 317 -12.62 -6.92 -19.76
CA GLU A 317 -12.56 -5.87 -18.73
C GLU A 317 -11.15 -5.32 -18.56
N MET A 318 -10.14 -6.18 -18.59
CA MET A 318 -8.75 -5.76 -18.45
C MET A 318 -8.31 -4.91 -19.65
N ASN A 319 -8.66 -5.30 -20.87
CA ASN A 319 -8.36 -4.50 -22.05
C ASN A 319 -9.04 -3.12 -22.00
N LYS A 320 -10.29 -3.04 -21.54
CA LYS A 320 -10.97 -1.75 -21.29
C LYS A 320 -10.22 -0.90 -20.27
N LEU A 321 -9.76 -1.50 -19.16
CA LEU A 321 -8.98 -0.82 -18.13
C LEU A 321 -7.64 -0.31 -18.68
N VAL A 322 -6.88 -1.15 -19.37
CA VAL A 322 -5.60 -0.77 -19.98
C VAL A 322 -5.81 0.42 -20.93
N ASN A 323 -6.78 0.36 -21.83
CA ASN A 323 -7.09 1.45 -22.75
C ASN A 323 -7.46 2.75 -22.02
N TYR A 324 -8.25 2.66 -20.94
CA TYR A 324 -8.57 3.82 -20.09
C TYR A 324 -7.31 4.44 -19.47
N ILE A 325 -6.41 3.63 -18.90
CA ILE A 325 -5.15 4.09 -18.31
C ILE A 325 -4.27 4.76 -19.37
N LEU A 326 -4.05 4.11 -20.52
CA LEU A 326 -3.19 4.64 -21.60
C LEU A 326 -3.71 5.97 -22.13
N LYS A 327 -5.02 6.07 -22.39
CA LYS A 327 -5.66 7.33 -22.82
C LYS A 327 -5.46 8.44 -21.80
N LYS A 328 -5.61 8.13 -20.51
CA LYS A 328 -5.49 9.12 -19.43
C LYS A 328 -4.06 9.58 -19.19
N LEU A 329 -3.08 8.69 -19.39
CA LEU A 329 -1.65 9.00 -19.31
C LEU A 329 -1.09 9.61 -20.60
N ASP A 330 -1.90 9.71 -21.66
CA ASP A 330 -1.47 10.13 -22.99
C ASP A 330 -0.22 9.34 -23.44
N LEU A 331 -0.37 8.01 -23.38
CA LEU A 331 0.62 7.02 -23.76
C LEU A 331 0.13 6.22 -24.97
N ASP A 332 0.93 6.24 -26.04
CA ASP A 332 0.64 5.48 -27.25
C ASP A 332 0.60 3.96 -26.99
N GLN A 333 -0.41 3.30 -27.55
CA GLN A 333 -0.67 1.89 -27.33
C GLN A 333 0.43 0.99 -27.93
N ASN A 334 0.98 1.35 -29.09
CA ASN A 334 2.06 0.58 -29.70
C ASN A 334 3.35 0.71 -28.89
N ILE A 335 3.64 1.90 -28.35
CA ILE A 335 4.76 2.11 -27.41
C ILE A 335 4.56 1.25 -26.16
N PHE A 336 3.35 1.24 -25.60
CA PHE A 336 3.05 0.45 -24.40
C PHE A 336 3.28 -1.05 -24.63
N TYR A 337 2.76 -1.65 -25.69
CA TYR A 337 2.98 -3.07 -25.94
C TYR A 337 4.45 -3.40 -26.24
N ARG A 338 5.19 -2.53 -26.94
CA ARG A 338 6.65 -2.68 -27.09
C ARG A 338 7.39 -2.65 -25.75
N ILE A 339 6.89 -1.90 -24.75
CA ILE A 339 7.41 -1.93 -23.38
C ILE A 339 7.06 -3.27 -22.72
N MET A 340 5.83 -3.76 -22.87
CA MET A 340 5.41 -5.04 -22.29
C MET A 340 6.21 -6.23 -22.83
N ASP A 341 6.60 -6.21 -24.10
CA ASP A 341 7.37 -7.29 -24.74
C ASP A 341 8.85 -7.33 -24.33
N ARG A 342 9.35 -6.27 -23.67
CA ARG A 342 10.75 -6.18 -23.23
C ARG A 342 10.91 -6.61 -21.78
N PRO A 343 12.08 -7.19 -21.41
CA PRO A 343 12.41 -7.44 -20.01
C PRO A 343 12.27 -6.17 -19.16
N GLY A 344 11.58 -6.28 -18.02
CA GLY A 344 11.47 -5.17 -17.07
C GLY A 344 12.82 -4.78 -16.46
N LYS A 345 12.92 -3.53 -16.00
CA LYS A 345 14.09 -2.96 -15.33
C LYS A 345 13.83 -2.84 -13.84
N GLN A 346 14.88 -2.82 -13.03
CA GLN A 346 14.80 -2.54 -11.60
C GLN A 346 15.01 -1.05 -11.30
N HIS A 347 14.42 -0.55 -10.21
CA HIS A 347 14.57 0.87 -9.83
C HIS A 347 16.02 1.29 -9.60
N ASN A 348 16.88 0.36 -9.17
CA ASN A 348 18.30 0.60 -8.92
C ASN A 348 19.15 0.72 -10.20
N GLU A 349 18.59 0.48 -11.38
CA GLU A 349 19.19 0.81 -12.68
C GLU A 349 19.07 2.32 -13.00
N TYR A 350 18.26 3.05 -12.22
CA TYR A 350 18.19 4.50 -12.22
C TYR A 350 18.95 5.07 -11.02
N LYS A 351 19.23 6.38 -11.03
CA LYS A 351 19.89 7.02 -9.88
C LYS A 351 19.00 6.86 -8.64
N ILE A 352 19.60 6.45 -7.53
CA ILE A 352 18.93 6.28 -6.25
C ILE A 352 19.66 7.09 -5.18
N SER A 353 18.93 7.50 -4.14
CA SER A 353 19.46 8.32 -3.06
C SER A 353 20.56 7.57 -2.29
N LYS A 354 21.76 8.17 -2.21
CA LYS A 354 22.85 7.63 -1.34
C LYS A 354 22.41 7.55 0.12
N PHE A 355 21.60 8.50 0.57
CA PHE A 355 21.03 8.50 1.92
C PHE A 355 20.03 7.34 2.11
N SER A 356 19.19 7.03 1.11
CA SER A 356 18.31 5.86 1.14
C SER A 356 19.10 4.55 1.22
N LYS A 357 20.22 4.44 0.48
CA LYS A 357 21.12 3.26 0.58
C LYS A 357 21.64 3.08 2.01
N PHE A 358 22.17 4.15 2.60
CA PHE A 358 22.71 4.12 3.96
C PHE A 358 21.68 3.72 5.00
N LEU A 359 20.46 4.27 4.95
CA LEU A 359 19.38 3.90 5.86
C LEU A 359 18.95 2.43 5.74
N HIS A 360 19.04 1.84 4.54
CA HIS A 360 18.73 0.43 4.33
C HIS A 360 19.80 -0.49 4.97
N THR A 361 21.07 -0.09 4.93
CA THR A 361 22.18 -0.82 5.53
C THR A 361 22.13 -0.83 7.07
N ILE A 362 21.62 0.22 7.71
CA ILE A 362 21.51 0.30 9.18
C ILE A 362 20.33 -0.50 9.75
N LYS A 363 19.31 -0.77 8.92
CA LYS A 363 18.09 -1.48 9.34
C LYS A 363 18.12 -3.00 9.11
N ARG A 364 19.14 -3.49 8.42
CA ARG A 364 19.48 -4.92 8.32
C ARG A 364 20.49 -5.24 9.41
#